data_AF-A0A968SZ95-F1
#
_entry.id   AF-A0A968SZ95-F1
#
_cell.length_a   1.000
_cell.length_b   1.000
_cell.length_c   1.000
_cell.angle_alpha   90.00
_cell.angle_beta   90.00
_cell.angle_gamma   90.00
#
_symmetry.space_group_name_H-M   'P 1'
#
loop_
_entity.id
_entity.type
_entity.pdbx_description
1 polymer ?
#
loop_
_entity_poly.entity_id
_entity_poly.type
_entity_poly.pdbx_seq_one_letter_code
_entity_poly.pdbx_strand_id
1 'polypeptide(L)' 'MMKQILYFNFFLLFFVGYAVAQQSANPRLLITTDIGGDPDDQQSLVRLMVYTNEFEIEGLISSARRYPG' A
#
# COMPACT_ATOMS: atom_id res chain seq x y z
N MET A 1 36.31 -18.45 -23.84
CA MET A 1 35.08 -19.02 -23.24
C MET A 1 34.87 -18.64 -21.78
N MET A 2 35.85 -18.81 -20.87
CA MET A 2 35.67 -18.54 -19.42
C MET A 2 35.19 -17.12 -19.06
N LYS A 3 35.68 -16.08 -19.75
CA LYS A 3 35.23 -14.70 -19.52
C LYS A 3 33.75 -14.46 -19.88
N GLN A 4 33.25 -15.11 -20.93
CA GLN A 4 31.85 -15.01 -21.34
C GLN A 4 30.92 -15.64 -20.30
N ILE A 5 31.32 -16.78 -19.75
CA ILE A 5 30.61 -17.44 -18.64
C ILE A 5 30.59 -16.53 -17.41
N LEU A 6 31.69 -15.86 -17.09
CA LEU A 6 31.75 -14.93 -15.95
C LEU A 6 30.81 -13.73 -16.13
N TYR A 7 30.80 -13.09 -17.30
CA TYR A 7 29.89 -11.97 -17.59
C TYR A 7 28.42 -12.42 -17.57
N PHE A 8 28.12 -13.59 -18.10
CA PHE A 8 26.77 -14.15 -18.07
C PHE A 8 26.30 -14.41 -16.63
N ASN A 9 27.14 -14.98 -15.77
CA ASN A 9 26.81 -15.19 -14.36
C ASN A 9 26.61 -13.86 -13.62
N PHE A 10 27.45 -12.85 -13.89
CA PHE A 10 27.31 -11.53 -13.28
C PHE A 10 26.02 -10.84 -13.73
N PHE A 11 25.68 -10.94 -15.02
CA PHE A 11 24.42 -10.45 -15.56
C PHE A 11 23.22 -11.16 -14.94
N LEU A 12 23.28 -12.48 -14.79
CA LEU A 12 22.22 -13.27 -14.16
C LEU A 12 22.01 -12.86 -12.69
N LEU A 13 23.10 -12.69 -11.94
CA LEU A 13 23.06 -12.23 -10.54
C LEU A 13 22.46 -10.83 -10.43
N PHE A 14 22.86 -9.91 -11.32
CA PHE A 14 22.30 -8.56 -11.36
C PHE A 14 20.81 -8.56 -11.67
N PHE A 15 20.38 -9.37 -12.64
CA PHE A 15 18.97 -9.46 -13.05
C PHE A 15 18.08 -10.03 -11.93
N VAL A 16 18.54 -11.07 -11.23
CA VAL A 16 17.84 -11.63 -10.07
C VAL A 16 17.75 -10.62 -8.94
N GLY A 17 18.84 -9.89 -8.64
CA GLY A 17 18.84 -8.84 -7.62
C GLY A 17 17.86 -7.71 -7.92
N TYR A 18 17.75 -7.31 -9.19
CA TYR A 18 16.80 -6.28 -9.62
C TYR A 18 15.34 -6.72 -9.44
N ALA A 19 15.02 -7.98 -9.78
CA ALA A 19 13.68 -8.53 -9.62
C ALA A 19 13.24 -8.61 -8.15
N VAL A 20 14.15 -8.99 -7.24
CA VAL A 20 13.87 -9.04 -5.79
C VAL A 20 13.71 -7.64 -5.20
N ALA A 21 14.46 -6.65 -5.72
CA ALA A 21 14.37 -5.25 -5.27
C ALA A 21 13.03 -4.59 -5.61
N GLN A 22 12.26 -5.14 -6.56
CA GLN A 22 10.86 -4.77 -6.77
C GLN A 22 9.96 -5.39 -5.70
N GLN A 23 10.29 -5.15 -4.43
CA GLN A 23 9.43 -5.52 -3.31
C GLN A 23 8.09 -4.79 -3.47
N SER A 24 7.00 -5.50 -3.22
CA SER A 24 5.64 -4.98 -3.27
C SER A 24 5.51 -3.69 -2.47
N ALA A 25 5.15 -2.59 -3.13
CA ALA A 25 4.73 -1.39 -2.44
C ALA A 25 3.49 -1.70 -1.57
N ASN A 26 3.34 -0.99 -0.45
CA ASN A 26 2.12 -1.06 0.34
C ASN A 26 0.91 -0.75 -0.55
N PRO A 27 -0.23 -1.44 -0.39
CA PRO A 27 -1.42 -1.14 -1.14
C PRO A 27 -1.85 0.32 -0.93
N ARG A 28 -2.17 0.99 -2.04
CA ARG A 28 -2.67 2.36 -2.04
C ARG A 28 -4.14 2.36 -1.64
N LEU A 29 -4.50 3.19 -0.66
CA LEU A 29 -5.83 3.19 -0.06
C LEU A 29 -6.45 4.59 -0.09
N LEU A 30 -7.62 4.72 -0.73
CA LEU A 30 -8.46 5.91 -0.69
C LEU A 30 -9.76 5.56 0.04
N ILE A 31 -10.11 6.31 1.09
CA ILE A 31 -11.26 6.00 1.94
C ILE A 31 -12.34 7.07 1.75
N THR A 32 -13.60 6.63 1.63
CA THR A 32 -14.80 7.47 1.73
C THR A 32 -15.61 7.06 2.95
N THR A 33 -15.91 7.99 3.86
CA THR A 33 -16.66 7.70 5.10
C THR A 33 -17.52 8.90 5.49
N ASP A 34 -18.71 8.64 6.02
CA ASP A 34 -19.58 9.63 6.67
C ASP A 34 -19.25 9.81 8.15
N ILE A 35 -17.96 10.01 8.42
CA ILE A 35 -17.39 10.20 9.75
C ILE A 35 -18.20 11.16 10.61
N GLY A 36 -18.65 10.66 11.77
CA GLY A 36 -19.53 11.39 12.69
C GLY A 36 -21.02 11.08 12.52
N GLY A 37 -21.41 10.30 11.52
CA GLY A 37 -22.75 9.71 11.38
C GLY A 37 -22.95 8.58 12.38
N ASP A 38 -22.20 7.48 12.23
CA ASP A 38 -22.30 6.32 13.09
C ASP A 38 -21.04 6.12 13.96
N PRO A 39 -21.14 5.49 15.15
CA PRO A 39 -19.98 5.22 16.00
C PRO A 39 -18.93 4.30 15.37
N ASP A 40 -19.31 3.43 14.44
CA ASP A 40 -18.43 2.46 13.78
C ASP A 40 -17.48 3.10 12.74
N ASP A 41 -17.89 4.21 12.10
CA ASP A 41 -17.00 5.02 11.25
C ASP A 41 -15.77 5.51 12.04
N GLN A 42 -16.00 5.98 13.27
CA GLN A 42 -14.92 6.44 14.13
C GLN A 42 -14.04 5.27 14.59
N GLN A 43 -14.64 4.14 14.95
CA GLN A 43 -13.90 2.94 15.37
C GLN A 43 -13.04 2.37 14.24
N SER A 44 -13.58 2.31 13.03
CA SER A 44 -12.87 1.83 11.85
C SER A 44 -11.73 2.76 11.44
N LEU A 45 -11.90 4.09 11.55
CA LEU A 45 -10.82 5.06 11.31
C LEU A 45 -9.70 4.94 12.37
N VAL A 46 -10.03 4.79 13.65
CA VAL A 46 -9.02 4.55 14.71
C VAL A 46 -8.24 3.27 14.41
N ARG A 47 -8.93 2.20 14.01
CA ARG A 47 -8.27 0.96 13.59
C ARG A 47 -7.35 1.19 12.39
N LEU A 48 -7.79 1.94 11.39
CA LEU A 48 -6.95 2.29 10.24
C LEU A 48 -5.66 3.00 10.68
N MET A 49 -5.74 3.95 11.63
CA MET A 49 -4.57 4.68 12.12
C MET A 49 -3.50 3.75 12.74
N VAL A 50 -3.92 2.69 13.42
CA VAL A 50 -3.02 1.67 14.00
C VAL A 50 -2.31 0.84 12.92
N TYR A 51 -2.90 0.69 11.73
CA TYR A 51 -2.34 -0.07 10.59
C TYR A 51 -1.81 0.84 9.46
N THR A 52 -1.55 2.12 9.73
CA THR A 52 -1.03 3.06 8.72
C THR A 52 0.29 2.62 8.09
N ASN A 53 1.07 1.77 8.78
CA ASN A 53 2.30 1.21 8.24
C ASN A 53 2.08 0.16 7.15
N GLU A 54 0.87 -0.39 7.01
CA GLU A 54 0.53 -1.42 6.03
C GLU A 54 -0.03 -0.83 4.72
N PHE A 55 -0.36 0.47 4.70
CA PHE A 55 -1.05 1.11 3.58
C PHE A 55 -0.39 2.43 3.20
N GLU A 56 -0.42 2.75 1.91
CA GLU A 56 -0.17 4.11 1.42
C GLU A 56 -1.53 4.83 1.35
N ILE A 57 -1.86 5.61 2.38
CA ILE A 57 -3.15 6.32 2.45
C ILE A 57 -3.09 7.54 1.52
N GLU A 58 -3.82 7.45 0.41
CA GLU A 58 -3.91 8.47 -0.63
C GLU A 58 -4.87 9.61 -0.27
N GLY A 59 -5.84 9.33 0.60
CA GLY A 59 -6.78 10.34 1.05
C GLY A 59 -7.92 9.79 1.91
N LEU A 60 -8.52 10.72 2.66
CA LEU A 60 -9.72 10.54 3.45
C LEU A 60 -10.78 11.53 2.93
N ILE A 61 -11.81 11.02 2.28
CA ILE A 61 -12.89 11.83 1.73
C ILE A 61 -14.10 11.68 2.65
N SER A 62 -14.50 12.76 3.30
CA SER A 62 -15.75 12.79 4.04
C SER A 62 -16.91 12.79 3.05
N SER A 63 -17.77 11.78 3.13
CA SER A 63 -19.12 11.83 2.57
C SER A 63 -20.09 12.29 3.66
N ALA A 64 -21.27 12.76 3.27
CA ALA A 64 -22.32 13.07 4.24
C ALA A 64 -23.55 12.28 3.82
N ARG A 65 -23.97 11.32 4.65
CA ARG A 65 -25.31 10.76 4.56
C ARG A 65 -26.27 11.72 5.26
N ARG A 66 -27.11 12.41 4.49
CA ARG A 66 -28.29 13.09 5.05
C ARG A 66 -29.25 12.01 5.52
N TYR A 67 -29.21 11.60 6.78
CA TYR A 67 -30.29 10.80 7.36
C TYR A 67 -31.47 11.74 7.62
N PRO A 68 -32.63 11.59 6.94
CA PRO A 68 -33.84 12.31 7.28
C PRO A 68 -34.45 11.63 8.51
N GLY A 69 -33.95 12.01 9.70
CA GLY A 69 -34.60 11.76 10.98
C GLY A 69 -35.35 13.00 11.42
#